data_AF-A0A1D9MDT1-F1
#
_entry.id   AF-A0A1D9MDT1-F1
#
_cell.length_a   1.000
_cell.length_b   1.000
_cell.length_c   1.000
_cell.angle_alpha   90.00
_cell.angle_beta   90.00
_cell.angle_gamma   90.00
#
_symmetry.space_group_name_H-M   'P 1'
#
loop_
_entity.id
_entity.type
_entity.pdbx_description
1 polymer ?
#
loop_
_entity_poly.entity_id
_entity_poly.type
_entity_poly.pdbx_seq_one_letter_code
_entity_poly.pdbx_strand_id
1 'polypeptide(L)' 'MPPLKPIPDIDAFEERAAIIQYDGGLSRSEAENRAAQAQGFRDAEHYWQVLADYVVSRKLP' A
#
# COMPACT_ATOMS: atom_id res chain seq x y z
N MET A 1 -22.87 -0.38 -0.46
CA MET A 1 -22.05 -0.18 -1.67
C MET A 1 -20.87 -1.13 -1.55
N PRO A 2 -20.55 -1.95 -2.57
CA PRO A 2 -19.28 -2.68 -2.52
C PRO A 2 -18.16 -1.64 -2.35
N PRO A 3 -17.17 -1.87 -1.46
CA PRO A 3 -16.05 -0.94 -1.34
C PRO A 3 -15.37 -0.85 -2.71
N LEU A 4 -15.18 0.37 -3.20
CA LEU A 4 -14.33 0.61 -4.36
C LEU A 4 -12.95 0.05 -4.00
N LYS A 5 -12.40 -0.84 -4.83
CA LYS A 5 -11.06 -1.36 -4.57
C LYS A 5 -10.08 -0.17 -4.63
N PRO A 6 -9.26 0.04 -3.59
CA PRO A 6 -8.36 1.18 -3.57
C PRO A 6 -7.37 1.08 -4.72
N ILE A 7 -7.16 2.20 -5.41
CA ILE A 7 -6.11 2.36 -6.40
C ILE A 7 -4.80 2.54 -5.62
N PRO A 8 -3.75 1.74 -5.86
CA PRO A 8 -2.47 1.93 -5.20
C PRO A 8 -1.88 3.31 -5.49
N ASP A 9 -1.58 4.08 -4.45
CA ASP A 9 -0.84 5.34 -4.53
C ASP A 9 0.60 5.11 -4.02
N ILE A 10 1.55 5.03 -4.96
CA ILE A 10 2.95 4.67 -4.66
C ILE A 10 3.62 5.75 -3.83
N ASP A 11 3.43 7.02 -4.19
CA ASP A 11 4.09 8.12 -3.50
C ASP A 11 3.60 8.21 -2.05
N ALA A 12 2.29 8.12 -1.82
CA ALA A 12 1.72 8.13 -0.48
C ALA A 12 2.09 6.87 0.34
N PHE A 13 2.28 5.73 -0.33
CA PHE A 13 2.75 4.50 0.31
C PHE A 13 4.19 4.65 0.79
N GLU A 14 5.09 5.11 -0.08
CA GLU A 14 6.52 5.24 0.20
C GLU A 14 6.79 6.31 1.27
N GLU A 15 6.14 7.47 1.16
CA GLU A 15 6.24 8.54 2.16
C GLU A 15 5.80 8.04 3.54
N ARG A 16 4.65 7.36 3.61
CA ARG A 16 4.12 6.86 4.88
C ARG A 16 4.98 5.73 5.44
N ALA A 17 5.49 4.83 4.60
CA ALA A 17 6.42 3.80 5.03
C ALA A 17 7.73 4.42 5.56
N ALA A 18 8.24 5.47 4.92
CA ALA A 18 9.43 6.19 5.42
C ALA A 18 9.16 6.85 6.78
N ILE A 19 8.06 7.58 6.95
CA ILE A 19 7.69 8.20 8.23
C ILE A 19 7.56 7.13 9.33
N ILE A 20 6.84 6.04 9.07
CA ILE A 20 6.63 4.99 10.08
C ILE A 20 7.93 4.26 10.44
N GLN A 21 8.83 4.08 9.47
CA GLN A 21 10.14 3.47 9.71
C GLN A 21 11.04 4.38 10.54
N TYR A 22 11.22 5.63 10.11
CA TYR A 22 12.23 6.52 10.70
C TYR A 22 11.72 7.24 11.95
N ASP A 23 10.47 7.73 11.93
CA ASP A 23 9.90 8.47 13.05
C ASP A 23 9.21 7.50 14.04
N GLY A 24 8.61 6.42 13.51
CA GLY A 24 7.95 5.39 14.32
C GLY A 24 8.88 4.30 14.85
N GLY A 25 10.13 4.24 14.36
CA GLY A 25 11.13 3.26 14.80
C GLY A 25 10.79 1.80 14.44
N LEU A 26 9.87 1.57 13.51
CA LEU A 26 9.49 0.24 13.06
C LEU A 26 10.44 -0.30 12.00
N SER A 27 10.47 -1.62 11.85
CA SER A 27 11.14 -2.23 10.71
C SER A 27 10.48 -1.80 9.40
N ARG A 28 11.25 -1.83 8.30
CA ARG A 28 10.73 -1.46 6.96
C ARG A 28 9.49 -2.26 6.59
N SER A 29 9.49 -3.57 6.85
CA SER A 29 8.35 -4.45 6.53
C SER A 29 7.09 -4.12 7.33
N GLU A 30 7.23 -3.81 8.62
CA GLU A 30 6.09 -3.36 9.43
C GLU A 30 5.57 -1.99 8.98
N ALA A 31 6.47 -1.08 8.61
CA ALA A 31 6.11 0.24 8.12
C ALA A 31 5.34 0.16 6.79
N GLU A 32 5.79 -0.67 5.86
CA GLU A 32 5.10 -0.95 4.59
C GLU A 32 3.72 -1.59 4.81
N ASN A 33 3.60 -2.53 5.74
CA ASN A 33 2.30 -3.12 6.09
C ASN A 33 1.32 -2.06 6.62
N ARG A 34 1.79 -1.15 7.48
CA ARG A 34 0.97 -0.05 8.00
C ARG A 34 0.62 0.97 6.94
N ALA A 35 1.54 1.25 6.01
CA ALA A 35 1.31 2.15 4.88
C ALA A 35 0.25 1.58 3.92
N ALA A 36 0.30 0.28 3.62
CA ALA A 36 -0.72 -0.41 2.83
C ALA A 36 -2.09 -0.39 3.52
N GLN A 37 -2.14 -0.66 4.82
CA GLN A 37 -3.38 -0.59 5.61
C GLN A 37 -4.00 0.80 5.62
N ALA A 38 -3.19 1.86 5.64
CA ALA A 38 -3.67 3.23 5.57
C ALA A 38 -4.38 3.56 4.23
N GLN A 39 -4.06 2.85 3.15
CA GLN A 39 -4.74 2.97 1.86
C GLN A 39 -5.91 1.97 1.70
N GLY A 40 -6.20 1.15 2.71
CA GLY A 40 -7.29 0.18 2.68
C GLY A 40 -6.90 -1.21 2.14
N PHE A 41 -5.61 -1.50 2.00
CA PHE A 41 -5.13 -2.85 1.69
C PHE A 41 -4.91 -3.67 2.97
N ARG A 42 -4.80 -4.99 2.84
CA ARG A 42 -4.59 -5.89 3.97
C ARG A 42 -3.18 -5.77 4.56
N ASP A 43 -2.19 -5.70 3.68
CA ASP A 43 -0.75 -5.67 3.96
C ASP A 43 0.01 -5.20 2.70
N ALA A 44 1.33 -5.07 2.80
CA ALA A 44 2.18 -4.65 1.70
C ALA A 44 2.13 -5.63 0.52
N GLU A 45 2.02 -6.93 0.77
CA GLU A 45 1.93 -7.94 -0.29
C GLU A 45 0.66 -7.75 -1.12
N HIS A 46 -0.49 -7.55 -0.47
CA HIS A 46 -1.75 -7.25 -1.15
C HIS A 46 -1.69 -5.95 -1.95
N TYR A 47 -1.04 -4.92 -1.40
CA TYR A 47 -0.80 -3.65 -2.11
C TYR A 47 -0.02 -3.89 -3.42
N TRP A 48 1.11 -4.61 -3.34
CA TRP A 48 1.96 -4.86 -4.51
C TRP A 48 1.29 -5.76 -5.55
N GLN A 49 0.50 -6.75 -5.12
CA GLN A 49 -0.27 -7.59 -6.03
C GLN A 49 -1.29 -6.76 -6.82
N VAL A 50 -2.05 -5.88 -6.14
CA VAL A 50 -3.02 -5.01 -6.81
C VAL A 50 -2.33 -4.02 -7.76
N LEU A 51 -1.18 -3.48 -7.39
CA LEU A 51 -0.40 -2.61 -8.26
C LEU A 51 0.09 -3.36 -9.51
N ALA A 52 0.64 -4.57 -9.35
CA ALA A 52 1.08 -5.39 -10.47
C ALA A 52 -0.08 -5.68 -11.43
N ASP A 53 -1.24 -6.08 -10.89
CA ASP A 53 -2.44 -6.34 -11.68
C ASP A 53 -2.92 -5.08 -12.41
N TYR A 54 -2.89 -3.92 -11.75
CA TYR A 54 -3.27 -2.64 -12.35
C TYR A 54 -2.32 -2.23 -13.48
N VAL A 55 -1.00 -2.34 -13.28
CA VAL A 55 0.00 -1.97 -14.30
C VAL A 55 -0.13 -2.86 -15.55
N VAL A 56 -0.39 -4.15 -15.37
CA VAL A 56 -0.54 -5.12 -16.47
C VAL A 56 -1.87 -4.93 -17.19
N SER A 57 -2.97 -4.82 -16.46
CA SER A 57 -4.32 -4.84 -17.05
C SER A 57 -4.86 -3.45 -17.42
N ARG A 58 -4.29 -2.39 -16.85
CA ARG A 58 -4.85 -1.02 -16.80
C ARG A 58 -6.29 -1.00 -16.30
N LYS A 59 -6.66 -1.99 -15.49
CA LYS A 59 -7.97 -2.14 -14.86
C LYS A 59 -7.76 -2.29 -13.37
N LEU A 60 -8.66 -1.68 -12.61
CA LEU A 60 -8.75 -1.97 -11.19
C LEU A 60 -9.40 -3.35 -11.06
N PRO A 61 -8.89 -4.22 -10.17
CA PRO A 61 -9.43 -5.56 -10.02
C PRO A 61 -10.91 -5.54 -9.63
#